data_AF-A0A1L7TJW4-F1
#
_entry.id   AF-A0A1L7TJW4-F1
#
_cell.length_a   1.000
_cell.length_b   1.000
_cell.length_c   1.000
_cell.angle_alpha   90.00
_cell.angle_beta   90.00
_cell.angle_gamma   90.00
#
_symmetry.space_group_name_H-M   'P 1'
#
loop_
_entity.id
_entity.type
_entity.pdbx_description
1 polymer ?
#
loop_
_entity_poly.entity_id
_entity_poly.type
_entity_poly.pdbx_seq_one_letter_code
_entity_poly.pdbx_strand_id
1 'polypeptide(L)'
;MRAFSSTFISPGLAVLAAASDEDVVSFPAIGEVDIVFPREDTYAAEAPFPVIFGLQNAPVLTTFSGTLNWELNCAYTLFGIGRLYLDFLPDLEPYYFLNTSKAIADADEGDQFQYWRGEEDSCILKWDLRWTTVCEPRKDGSLLLKNNQFERSGNVTFTLRPGAKTARKAIAEYDGCAIGGTAVKVERNYTVGCPILAEDASPKPKPCGLDVKRARSSLAEAVVKPTTSLTAIPSKTTDSGMDATGTGTEGALVPSSTGEGSGQSNGGGKDSNGAQAFAGSKGGLLTVFTALVASILLELVM
;
A
#
# COMPACT_ATOMS: atom_id res chain seq x y z
N MET A 1 34.71 54.62 -52.91
CA MET A 1 33.88 53.45 -53.23
C MET A 1 33.92 52.52 -52.02
N ARG A 2 32.77 52.26 -51.39
CA ARG A 2 32.65 51.33 -50.25
C ARG A 2 32.53 49.91 -50.81
N ALA A 3 33.36 48.98 -50.36
CA ALA A 3 33.24 47.56 -50.63
C ALA A 3 32.65 46.87 -49.39
N PHE A 4 31.51 46.21 -49.56
CA PHE A 4 30.94 45.25 -48.62
C PHE A 4 31.52 43.87 -48.93
N SER A 5 31.90 43.09 -47.91
CA SER A 5 32.10 41.64 -47.98
C SER A 5 31.90 41.10 -46.56
N SER A 6 30.68 40.67 -46.23
CA SER A 6 30.17 39.30 -46.37
C SER A 6 30.70 38.39 -45.26
N THR A 7 29.95 38.35 -44.16
CA THR A 7 30.17 37.46 -43.02
C THR A 7 29.62 36.08 -43.37
N PHE A 8 30.49 35.07 -43.45
CA PHE A 8 30.06 33.67 -43.52
C PHE A 8 29.50 33.23 -42.17
N ILE A 9 28.20 32.91 -42.13
CA ILE A 9 27.60 32.19 -40.99
C ILE A 9 27.83 30.70 -41.24
N SER A 10 28.73 30.11 -40.46
CA SER A 10 28.92 28.66 -40.42
C SER A 10 27.78 28.05 -39.60
N PRO A 11 26.94 27.15 -40.14
CA PRO A 11 25.96 26.45 -39.32
C PRO A 11 26.71 25.40 -38.50
N GLY A 12 26.91 25.71 -37.22
CA GLY A 12 27.40 24.74 -36.25
C GLY A 12 26.44 23.56 -36.21
N LEU A 13 26.92 22.40 -36.65
CA LEU A 13 26.25 21.12 -36.50
C LEU A 13 26.12 20.85 -34.99
N ALA A 14 24.95 21.12 -34.42
CA ALA A 14 24.64 20.74 -33.06
C ALA A 14 24.59 19.20 -33.02
N VAL A 15 25.68 18.59 -32.57
CA VAL A 15 25.67 17.18 -32.16
C VAL A 15 24.73 17.12 -30.96
N LEU A 16 23.50 16.68 -31.21
CA LEU A 16 22.62 16.15 -30.18
C LEU A 16 23.34 14.92 -29.62
N ALA A 17 24.11 15.12 -28.55
CA ALA A 17 24.49 14.04 -27.68
C ALA A 17 23.17 13.46 -27.16
N ALA A 18 22.77 12.31 -27.70
CA ALA A 18 21.77 11.48 -27.05
C ALA A 18 22.31 11.26 -25.63
N ALA A 19 21.61 11.79 -24.63
CA ALA A 19 21.80 11.34 -23.27
C ALA A 19 21.54 9.83 -23.32
N SER A 20 22.59 9.03 -23.25
CA SER A 20 22.44 7.63 -22.89
C SER A 20 21.79 7.67 -21.52
N ASP A 21 20.55 7.21 -21.44
CA ASP A 21 19.91 6.88 -20.18
C ASP A 21 20.84 5.85 -19.53
N GLU A 22 21.70 6.29 -18.61
CA GLU A 22 22.49 5.37 -17.82
C GLU A 22 21.49 4.57 -17.01
N ASP A 23 21.54 3.24 -17.11
CA ASP A 23 20.71 2.37 -16.29
C ASP A 23 20.80 2.85 -14.83
N VAL A 24 19.66 3.22 -14.23
CA VAL A 24 19.54 3.69 -12.84
C VAL A 24 20.13 2.66 -11.85
N VAL A 25 20.29 1.42 -12.29
CA VAL A 25 20.81 0.28 -11.51
C VAL A 25 21.97 -0.40 -12.23
N SER A 26 23.08 -0.55 -11.53
CA SER A 26 24.16 -1.47 -11.93
C SER A 26 23.90 -2.89 -11.40
N PHE A 27 23.80 -3.87 -12.28
CA PHE A 27 23.61 -5.28 -11.93
C PHE A 27 24.95 -6.05 -11.90
N PRO A 28 25.10 -7.12 -11.08
CA PRO A 28 24.07 -7.75 -10.25
C PRO A 28 23.72 -6.93 -9.02
N ALA A 29 22.43 -6.94 -8.64
CA ALA A 29 21.92 -6.15 -7.52
C ALA A 29 20.79 -6.87 -6.78
N ILE A 30 20.55 -6.49 -5.52
CA ILE A 30 19.48 -7.03 -4.68
C ILE A 30 18.54 -5.89 -4.34
N GLY A 31 17.25 -6.07 -4.63
CA GLY A 31 16.16 -5.24 -4.15
C GLY A 31 15.40 -5.96 -3.03
N GLU A 32 14.95 -5.23 -2.01
CA GLU A 32 14.27 -5.82 -0.85
C GLU A 32 12.99 -5.05 -0.50
N VAL A 33 11.94 -5.80 -0.20
CA VAL A 33 10.69 -5.31 0.38
C VAL A 33 10.67 -5.75 1.84
N ASP A 34 10.53 -4.80 2.75
CA ASP A 34 10.45 -5.01 4.18
C ASP A 34 9.13 -4.52 4.76
N ILE A 35 8.75 -5.10 5.89
CA ILE A 35 7.53 -4.76 6.60
C ILE A 35 7.90 -3.89 7.79
N VAL A 36 7.58 -2.61 7.69
CA VAL A 36 7.81 -1.63 8.75
C VAL A 36 6.68 -1.70 9.79
N PHE A 37 5.46 -1.91 9.31
CA PHE A 37 4.26 -2.04 10.15
C PHE A 37 3.12 -2.76 9.40
N PRO A 38 2.29 -3.58 10.07
CA PRO A 38 2.41 -4.06 11.46
C PRO A 38 3.60 -5.01 11.66
N ARG A 39 3.95 -5.23 12.92
CA ARG A 39 4.96 -6.20 13.36
C ARG A 39 4.30 -7.25 14.27
N GLU A 40 5.06 -8.28 14.64
CA GLU A 40 4.65 -9.36 15.56
C GLU A 40 4.47 -8.83 17.00
N ASP A 41 3.49 -7.95 17.22
CA ASP A 41 3.17 -7.27 18.48
C ASP A 41 1.64 -7.16 18.63
N THR A 42 1.19 -6.58 19.73
CA THR A 42 -0.22 -6.27 20.00
C THR A 42 -0.46 -4.76 19.88
N TYR A 43 -1.49 -4.39 19.13
CA TYR A 43 -1.87 -2.99 18.89
C TYR A 43 -3.29 -2.68 19.35
N ALA A 44 -3.58 -1.40 19.54
CA ALA A 44 -4.94 -0.93 19.79
C ALA A 44 -5.86 -1.34 18.63
N ALA A 45 -7.09 -1.73 18.97
CA ALA A 45 -8.17 -1.91 18.02
C ALA A 45 -8.59 -0.54 17.46
N GLU A 46 -8.05 -0.17 16.31
CA GLU A 46 -8.22 1.14 15.67
C GLU A 46 -8.47 0.95 14.17
N ALA A 47 -9.35 1.77 13.59
CA ALA A 47 -9.57 1.82 12.15
C ALA A 47 -9.65 3.27 11.67
N PRO A 48 -9.12 3.60 10.47
CA PRO A 48 -8.29 2.74 9.60
C PRO A 48 -6.96 2.35 10.25
N PHE A 49 -6.46 1.14 9.95
CA PHE A 49 -5.21 0.62 10.53
C PHE A 49 -4.08 0.66 9.50
N PRO A 50 -2.89 1.18 9.84
CA PRO A 50 -1.85 1.40 8.86
C PRO A 50 -1.15 0.11 8.42
N VAL A 51 -0.71 0.10 7.17
CA VAL A 51 0.18 -0.89 6.57
C VAL A 51 1.33 -0.12 5.93
N ILE A 52 2.56 -0.45 6.31
CA ILE A 52 3.77 0.24 5.86
C ILE A 52 4.79 -0.77 5.37
N PHE A 53 5.13 -0.68 4.08
CA PHE A 53 6.26 -1.38 3.50
C PHE A 53 7.42 -0.40 3.28
N GLY A 54 8.64 -0.88 3.44
CA GLY A 54 9.85 -0.16 3.05
C GLY A 54 10.55 -0.89 1.92
N LEU A 55 11.11 -0.15 0.97
CA LEU A 55 11.90 -0.70 -0.12
C LEU A 55 13.37 -0.31 0.06
N GLN A 56 14.26 -1.28 0.04
CA GLN A 56 15.71 -1.08 -0.03
C GLN A 56 16.21 -1.38 -1.45
N ASN A 57 17.10 -0.52 -1.97
CA ASN A 57 17.54 -0.59 -3.35
C ASN A 57 16.34 -0.65 -4.31
N ALA A 58 15.39 0.27 -4.08
CA ALA A 58 14.07 0.29 -4.73
C ALA A 58 14.18 0.29 -6.26
N PRO A 59 15.15 0.97 -6.90
CA PRO A 59 15.37 0.88 -8.34
C PRO A 59 15.49 -0.56 -8.89
N VAL A 60 16.06 -1.52 -8.14
CA VAL A 60 16.09 -2.94 -8.57
C VAL A 60 14.68 -3.53 -8.70
N LEU A 61 13.76 -3.09 -7.85
CA LEU A 61 12.38 -3.55 -7.82
C LEU A 61 11.49 -2.82 -8.83
N THR A 62 11.76 -1.53 -9.06
CA THR A 62 10.92 -0.62 -9.85
C THR A 62 11.33 -0.51 -11.31
N THR A 63 12.55 -0.95 -11.67
CA THR A 63 13.01 -1.02 -13.08
C THR A 63 12.14 -1.97 -13.93
N PHE A 64 11.49 -2.94 -13.30
CA PHE A 64 10.74 -3.98 -13.99
C PHE A 64 9.25 -3.88 -13.70
N SER A 65 8.45 -4.12 -14.74
CA SER A 65 7.01 -4.04 -14.61
C SER A 65 6.45 -5.02 -13.59
N GLY A 66 5.79 -4.50 -12.56
CA GLY A 66 5.34 -5.33 -11.46
C GLY A 66 4.42 -4.68 -10.43
N THR A 67 4.01 -5.52 -9.48
CA THR A 67 3.14 -5.12 -8.39
C THR A 67 3.60 -5.68 -7.06
N LEU A 68 3.45 -4.89 -6.00
CA LEU A 68 3.38 -5.38 -4.63
C LEU A 68 1.91 -5.35 -4.21
N ASN A 69 1.29 -6.53 -4.09
CA ASN A 69 -0.05 -6.66 -3.54
C ASN A 69 0.04 -6.99 -2.06
N TRP A 70 -0.95 -6.56 -1.29
CA TRP A 70 -1.08 -6.92 0.12
C TRP A 70 -2.54 -7.11 0.51
N GLU A 71 -2.74 -7.97 1.51
CA GLU A 71 -4.04 -8.24 2.14
C GLU A 71 -3.84 -8.25 3.66
N LEU A 72 -4.61 -7.43 4.37
CA LEU A 72 -4.74 -7.47 5.82
C LEU A 72 -6.11 -8.06 6.14
N ASN A 73 -6.11 -9.15 6.90
CA ASN A 73 -7.32 -9.81 7.33
C ASN A 73 -7.25 -10.09 8.84
N CYS A 74 -8.21 -9.57 9.59
CA CYS A 74 -8.46 -9.93 10.98
C CYS A 74 -9.76 -10.73 11.07
N ALA A 75 -9.93 -11.54 12.12
CA ALA A 75 -11.06 -12.47 12.14
C ALA A 75 -12.43 -11.76 12.16
N TYR A 76 -12.53 -10.58 12.80
CA TYR A 76 -13.82 -9.90 12.99
C TYR A 76 -13.82 -8.39 12.76
N THR A 77 -12.65 -7.79 12.55
CA THR A 77 -12.50 -6.36 12.86
C THR A 77 -12.03 -5.54 11.67
N LEU A 78 -10.95 -5.94 11.04
CA LEU A 78 -10.33 -5.19 9.96
C LEU A 78 -10.17 -6.03 8.71
N PHE A 79 -10.33 -5.37 7.58
CA PHE A 79 -10.00 -5.90 6.27
C PHE A 79 -9.37 -4.81 5.40
N GLY A 80 -8.39 -5.19 4.60
CA GLY A 80 -7.79 -4.28 3.63
C GLY A 80 -7.09 -5.04 2.52
N ILE A 81 -7.23 -4.54 1.29
CA ILE A 81 -6.43 -4.99 0.16
C ILE A 81 -5.82 -3.75 -0.47
N GLY A 82 -4.57 -3.85 -0.88
CA GLY A 82 -3.95 -2.83 -1.71
C GLY A 82 -3.00 -3.41 -2.75
N ARG A 83 -2.76 -2.60 -3.76
CA ARG A 83 -1.82 -2.87 -4.84
C ARG A 83 -0.96 -1.64 -5.05
N LEU A 84 0.34 -1.84 -5.09
CA LEU A 84 1.31 -0.86 -5.52
C LEU A 84 1.87 -1.29 -6.87
N TYR A 85 1.77 -0.42 -7.87
CA TYR A 85 2.45 -0.60 -9.15
C TYR A 85 3.87 -0.04 -9.03
N LEU A 86 4.88 -0.87 -9.25
CA LEU A 86 6.28 -0.53 -8.97
C LEU A 86 6.83 0.49 -9.97
N ASP A 87 6.32 0.47 -11.20
CA ASP A 87 6.76 1.24 -12.37
C ASP A 87 6.47 2.74 -12.25
N PHE A 88 5.65 3.14 -11.28
CA PHE A 88 5.25 4.53 -11.05
C PHE A 88 5.86 5.12 -9.78
N LEU A 89 6.80 4.41 -9.15
CA LEU A 89 7.47 4.90 -7.96
C LEU A 89 8.59 5.87 -8.33
N PRO A 90 8.75 6.99 -7.59
CA PRO A 90 9.85 7.91 -7.81
C PRO A 90 11.19 7.26 -7.41
N ASP A 91 12.28 7.68 -8.06
CA ASP A 91 13.65 7.22 -7.82
C ASP A 91 14.27 7.79 -6.52
N LEU A 92 13.56 7.67 -5.40
CA LEU A 92 13.98 8.18 -4.09
C LEU A 92 14.17 7.05 -3.09
N GLU A 93 15.32 7.05 -2.43
CA GLU A 93 15.68 6.03 -1.44
C GLU A 93 15.88 6.60 -0.02
N PRO A 94 15.50 5.84 1.03
CA PRO A 94 14.62 4.66 1.01
C PRO A 94 13.16 5.06 0.69
N TYR A 95 12.44 4.19 -0.01
CA TYR A 95 11.04 4.40 -0.33
C TYR A 95 10.14 3.74 0.71
N TYR A 96 9.16 4.48 1.24
CA TYR A 96 8.14 3.93 2.14
C TYR A 96 6.77 4.01 1.46
N PHE A 97 6.10 2.87 1.39
CA PHE A 97 4.73 2.77 0.92
C PHE A 97 3.78 2.72 2.12
N LEU A 98 2.90 3.73 2.23
CA LEU A 98 1.90 3.81 3.29
C LEU A 98 0.52 3.56 2.71
N ASN A 99 -0.21 2.64 3.34
CA ASN A 99 -1.60 2.35 3.03
C ASN A 99 -2.35 2.02 4.33
N THR A 100 -3.65 1.73 4.24
CA THR A 100 -4.48 1.45 5.40
C THR A 100 -5.54 0.40 5.11
N SER A 101 -5.83 -0.44 6.09
CA SER A 101 -7.07 -1.23 6.10
C SER A 101 -8.25 -0.39 6.57
N LYS A 102 -9.45 -0.98 6.54
CA LYS A 102 -10.70 -0.41 7.05
C LYS A 102 -11.31 -1.38 8.07
N ALA A 103 -12.25 -0.88 8.86
CA ALA A 103 -13.11 -1.76 9.64
C ALA A 103 -13.99 -2.62 8.71
N ILE A 104 -14.34 -3.82 9.15
CA ILE A 104 -15.26 -4.71 8.43
C ILE A 104 -16.71 -4.20 8.53
N ALA A 105 -17.10 -3.70 9.71
CA ALA A 105 -18.39 -3.06 9.90
C ALA A 105 -18.36 -1.62 9.35
N ASP A 106 -19.40 -1.24 8.63
CA ASP A 106 -19.52 0.10 8.05
C ASP A 106 -19.66 1.16 9.14
N ALA A 107 -19.13 2.35 8.88
CA ALA A 107 -19.25 3.49 9.81
C ALA A 107 -20.72 3.88 10.08
N ASP A 108 -21.61 3.58 9.13
CA ASP A 108 -23.06 3.82 9.24
C ASP A 108 -23.73 2.89 10.27
N GLU A 109 -23.08 1.80 10.68
CA GLU A 109 -23.58 0.90 11.73
C GLU A 109 -23.31 1.43 13.16
N GLY A 110 -22.76 2.64 13.32
CA GLY A 110 -22.66 3.34 14.61
C GLY A 110 -21.57 2.85 15.57
N ASP A 111 -21.08 1.62 15.41
CA ASP A 111 -19.87 1.10 16.06
C ASP A 111 -19.12 0.13 15.13
N GLN A 112 -17.98 0.58 14.59
CA GLN A 112 -17.13 -0.21 13.69
C GLN A 112 -16.52 -1.47 14.33
N PHE A 113 -16.60 -1.61 15.65
CA PHE A 113 -16.18 -2.79 16.39
C PHE A 113 -17.35 -3.52 17.06
N GLN A 114 -18.59 -3.26 16.61
CA GLN A 114 -19.81 -3.77 17.27
C GLN A 114 -19.89 -5.29 17.40
N TYR A 115 -19.17 -6.06 16.59
CA TYR A 115 -19.15 -7.53 16.65
C TYR A 115 -17.99 -8.09 17.47
N TRP A 116 -17.08 -7.24 17.97
CA TRP A 116 -15.96 -7.67 18.79
C TRP A 116 -16.45 -8.16 20.15
N ARG A 117 -16.11 -9.41 20.51
CA ARG A 117 -16.47 -10.01 21.81
C ARG A 117 -15.28 -10.62 22.58
N GLY A 118 -14.11 -10.71 21.95
CA GLY A 118 -12.91 -11.30 22.56
C GLY A 118 -12.06 -10.30 23.33
N GLU A 119 -11.04 -10.78 24.03
CA GLU A 119 -9.97 -9.91 24.53
C GLU A 119 -9.04 -9.46 23.40
N GLU A 120 -8.88 -10.30 22.38
CA GLU A 120 -8.01 -10.07 21.23
C GLU A 120 -8.67 -10.47 19.92
N ASP A 121 -8.21 -9.88 18.82
CA ASP A 121 -8.44 -10.36 17.46
C ASP A 121 -7.10 -10.65 16.79
N SER A 122 -7.01 -11.81 16.12
CA SER A 122 -5.81 -12.22 15.41
C SER A 122 -5.87 -11.72 13.98
N CYS A 123 -4.78 -11.10 13.55
CA CYS A 123 -4.66 -10.50 12.23
C CYS A 123 -3.46 -11.06 11.49
N ILE A 124 -3.61 -11.17 10.17
CA ILE A 124 -2.53 -11.53 9.26
C ILE A 124 -2.43 -10.47 8.17
N LEU A 125 -1.22 -9.92 8.00
CA LEU A 125 -0.85 -9.20 6.79
C LEU A 125 -0.12 -10.17 5.88
N LYS A 126 -0.63 -10.36 4.66
CA LYS A 126 0.03 -11.09 3.58
C LYS A 126 0.49 -10.11 2.52
N TRP A 127 1.56 -10.44 1.82
CA TRP A 127 2.01 -9.71 0.63
C TRP A 127 2.46 -10.67 -0.45
N ASP A 128 2.39 -10.20 -1.69
CA ASP A 128 3.04 -10.82 -2.84
C ASP A 128 3.66 -9.77 -3.76
N LEU A 129 4.94 -9.94 -4.04
CA LEU A 129 5.69 -9.22 -5.05
C LEU A 129 5.64 -10.03 -6.35
N ARG A 130 5.17 -9.40 -7.42
CA ARG A 130 5.06 -9.99 -8.75
C ARG A 130 5.73 -9.12 -9.80
N TRP A 131 6.43 -9.76 -10.72
CA TRP A 131 6.88 -9.14 -11.96
C TRP A 131 6.12 -9.77 -13.13
N THR A 132 5.67 -8.91 -14.04
CA THR A 132 4.90 -9.30 -15.22
C THR A 132 5.71 -10.20 -16.13
N THR A 133 7.02 -9.95 -16.25
CA THR A 133 7.91 -10.73 -17.12
C THR A 133 9.26 -10.93 -16.44
N VAL A 134 9.75 -12.16 -16.44
CA VAL A 134 11.15 -12.48 -16.16
C VAL A 134 11.76 -13.26 -17.31
N CYS A 135 13.07 -13.24 -17.43
CA CYS A 135 13.78 -13.72 -18.59
C CYS A 135 14.77 -14.82 -18.23
N GLU A 136 14.81 -15.88 -19.04
CA GLU A 136 15.76 -16.99 -18.88
C GLU A 136 16.57 -17.17 -20.18
N PRO A 137 17.90 -17.04 -20.13
CA PRO A 137 18.76 -17.35 -21.26
C PRO A 137 18.73 -18.84 -21.62
N ARG A 138 18.62 -19.15 -22.90
CA ARG A 138 18.78 -20.52 -23.41
C ARG A 138 20.18 -20.75 -23.96
N LYS A 139 20.55 -22.03 -24.07
CA LYS A 139 21.86 -22.47 -24.59
C LYS A 139 22.12 -22.07 -26.05
N ASP A 140 21.06 -21.86 -26.82
CA ASP A 140 21.11 -21.42 -28.23
C ASP A 140 21.26 -19.90 -28.39
N GLY A 141 21.40 -19.15 -27.28
CA GLY A 141 21.47 -17.70 -27.28
C GLY A 141 20.10 -17.00 -27.38
N SER A 142 19.01 -17.76 -27.52
CA SER A 142 17.66 -17.21 -27.44
C SER A 142 17.25 -16.94 -26.00
N LEU A 143 16.18 -16.18 -25.83
CA LEU A 143 15.64 -15.80 -24.54
C LEU A 143 14.24 -16.39 -24.37
N LEU A 144 14.00 -17.06 -23.24
CA LEU A 144 12.65 -17.46 -22.83
C LEU A 144 12.04 -16.36 -21.97
N LEU A 145 10.94 -15.78 -22.44
CA LEU A 145 10.10 -14.88 -21.65
C LEU A 145 9.14 -15.69 -20.79
N LYS A 146 9.21 -15.51 -19.47
CA LYS A 146 8.32 -16.12 -18.49
C LYS A 146 7.37 -15.07 -17.95
N ASN A 147 6.19 -14.99 -18.55
CA ASN A 147 5.18 -14.00 -18.18
C ASN A 147 4.37 -14.48 -16.97
N ASN A 148 4.19 -13.62 -15.96
CA ASN A 148 3.43 -13.84 -14.73
C ASN A 148 3.86 -15.08 -13.92
N GLN A 149 5.13 -15.50 -14.06
CA GLN A 149 5.67 -16.66 -13.33
C GLN A 149 6.58 -16.28 -12.16
N PHE A 150 6.83 -14.99 -11.96
CA PHE A 150 7.61 -14.52 -10.82
C PHE A 150 6.68 -14.04 -9.70
N GLU A 151 6.77 -14.74 -8.57
CA GLU A 151 6.05 -14.38 -7.35
C GLU A 151 6.95 -14.65 -6.14
N ARG A 152 6.91 -13.70 -5.21
CA ARG A 152 7.48 -13.83 -3.87
C ARG A 152 6.48 -13.34 -2.86
N SER A 153 6.08 -14.21 -1.95
CA SER A 153 5.06 -13.89 -0.95
C SER A 153 5.54 -14.18 0.45
N GLY A 154 4.85 -13.59 1.42
CA GLY A 154 5.08 -13.82 2.83
C GLY A 154 3.92 -13.30 3.65
N ASN A 155 4.05 -13.44 4.97
CA ASN A 155 3.07 -12.92 5.90
C ASN A 155 3.71 -12.53 7.23
N VAL A 156 2.97 -11.72 7.99
CA VAL A 156 3.23 -11.42 9.39
C VAL A 156 1.91 -11.52 10.15
N THR A 157 1.95 -12.14 11.32
CA THR A 157 0.80 -12.22 12.23
C THR A 157 0.99 -11.23 13.37
N PHE A 158 -0.10 -10.58 13.76
CA PHE A 158 -0.15 -9.66 14.89
C PHE A 158 -1.50 -9.76 15.57
N THR A 159 -1.66 -9.05 16.68
CA THR A 159 -2.92 -9.04 17.43
C THR A 159 -3.42 -7.63 17.64
N LEU A 160 -4.74 -7.49 17.72
CA LEU A 160 -5.40 -6.29 18.15
C LEU A 160 -6.01 -6.56 19.54
N ARG A 161 -5.90 -5.59 20.44
CA ARG A 161 -6.46 -5.66 21.80
C ARG A 161 -7.04 -4.29 22.19
N PRO A 162 -8.26 -4.23 22.75
CA PRO A 162 -8.81 -2.97 23.25
C PRO A 162 -7.88 -2.30 24.27
N GLY A 163 -7.65 -1.00 24.10
CA GLY A 163 -6.81 -0.21 25.02
C GLY A 163 -5.30 -0.47 24.94
N ALA A 164 -4.83 -1.30 24.00
CA ALA A 164 -3.40 -1.48 23.77
C ALA A 164 -2.74 -0.23 23.15
N LYS A 165 -1.43 -0.33 22.88
CA LYS A 165 -0.63 0.75 22.28
C LYS A 165 -1.14 1.05 20.87
N THR A 166 -1.46 2.31 20.59
CA THR A 166 -1.94 2.75 19.27
C THR A 166 -0.90 2.50 18.19
N ALA A 167 -1.33 2.30 16.94
CA ALA A 167 -0.41 2.04 15.83
C ALA A 167 0.57 3.20 15.63
N ARG A 168 0.08 4.45 15.70
CA ARG A 168 0.89 5.66 15.60
C ARG A 168 1.98 5.72 16.67
N LYS A 169 1.64 5.41 17.92
CA LYS A 169 2.60 5.36 19.03
C LYS A 169 3.62 4.23 18.83
N ALA A 170 3.15 3.05 18.42
CA ALA A 170 4.00 1.90 18.14
C ALA A 170 5.02 2.16 17.03
N ILE A 171 4.65 2.95 16.02
CA ILE A 171 5.58 3.38 14.95
C ILE A 171 6.58 4.39 15.52
N ALA A 172 6.11 5.46 16.17
CA ALA A 172 6.96 6.55 16.66
C ALA A 172 8.04 6.11 17.67
N GLU A 173 7.72 5.13 18.51
CA GLU A 173 8.61 4.66 19.58
C GLU A 173 9.57 3.55 19.10
N TYR A 174 9.36 2.99 17.90
CA TYR A 174 10.13 1.84 17.43
C TYR A 174 11.60 2.16 17.15
N ASP A 175 12.52 1.32 17.59
CA ASP A 175 13.97 1.51 17.41
C ASP A 175 14.71 0.28 16.85
N GLY A 176 13.98 -0.78 16.53
CA GLY A 176 14.52 -1.99 15.91
C GLY A 176 14.54 -1.95 14.37
N CYS A 177 14.80 -3.11 13.77
CA CYS A 177 14.79 -3.30 12.32
C CYS A 177 13.40 -3.61 11.79
N ALA A 178 13.14 -3.42 10.50
CA ALA A 178 11.91 -3.95 9.90
C ALA A 178 11.84 -5.48 10.01
N ILE A 179 10.67 -6.05 9.68
CA ILE A 179 10.56 -7.49 9.44
C ILE A 179 10.98 -7.73 7.98
N GLY A 180 11.87 -8.70 7.77
CA GLY A 180 12.32 -9.09 6.44
C GLY A 180 11.17 -9.67 5.62
N GLY A 181 10.84 -9.03 4.50
CA GLY A 181 9.74 -9.47 3.64
C GLY A 181 10.21 -10.39 2.53
N THR A 182 10.66 -9.78 1.42
CA THR A 182 11.24 -10.51 0.29
C THR A 182 12.46 -9.77 -0.25
N ALA A 183 13.51 -10.52 -0.61
CA ALA A 183 14.65 -10.00 -1.33
C ALA A 183 14.77 -10.71 -2.68
N VAL A 184 15.09 -9.95 -3.72
CA VAL A 184 15.21 -10.42 -5.09
C VAL A 184 16.56 -10.04 -5.65
N LYS A 185 17.34 -11.04 -6.05
CA LYS A 185 18.63 -10.83 -6.70
C LYS A 185 18.48 -10.92 -8.21
N VAL A 186 18.80 -9.81 -8.88
CA VAL A 186 18.81 -9.71 -10.33
C VAL A 186 20.25 -9.74 -10.80
N GLU A 187 20.55 -10.66 -11.70
CA GLU A 187 21.90 -10.84 -12.24
C GLU A 187 22.19 -9.78 -13.31
N ARG A 188 21.22 -9.53 -14.19
CA ARG A 188 21.32 -8.54 -15.27
C ARG A 188 19.95 -8.19 -15.85
N ASN A 189 19.87 -7.01 -16.45
CA ASN A 189 18.77 -6.59 -17.32
C ASN A 189 19.19 -6.85 -18.78
N TYR A 190 18.69 -7.92 -19.42
CA TYR A 190 19.21 -8.35 -20.75
C TYR A 190 18.89 -7.35 -21.87
N THR A 191 17.67 -6.82 -21.82
CA THR A 191 17.12 -5.73 -22.62
C THR A 191 16.24 -4.93 -21.67
N VAL A 192 16.07 -3.61 -21.86
CA VAL A 192 15.24 -2.77 -20.97
C VAL A 192 13.92 -3.48 -20.61
N GLY A 193 13.70 -3.70 -19.31
CA GLY A 193 12.49 -4.35 -18.78
C GLY A 193 12.51 -5.89 -18.74
N CYS A 194 13.68 -6.53 -18.86
CA CYS A 194 13.80 -8.00 -18.93
C CYS A 194 14.80 -8.54 -17.91
N PRO A 195 14.36 -8.77 -16.66
CA PRO A 195 15.22 -9.21 -15.58
C PRO A 195 15.62 -10.67 -15.76
N ILE A 196 16.92 -10.93 -15.70
CA ILE A 196 17.46 -12.28 -15.50
C ILE A 196 17.81 -12.41 -14.02
N LEU A 197 17.12 -13.34 -13.36
CA LEU A 197 17.35 -13.62 -11.94
C LEU A 197 18.68 -14.35 -11.76
N ALA A 198 19.35 -14.11 -10.62
CA ALA A 198 20.49 -14.92 -10.22
C ALA A 198 20.05 -16.36 -9.89
N GLU A 199 20.99 -17.32 -9.87
CA GLU A 199 20.70 -18.69 -9.43
C GLU A 199 20.16 -18.71 -7.98
N ASP A 200 20.72 -17.85 -7.12
CA ASP A 200 20.23 -17.53 -5.78
C ASP A 200 19.25 -16.35 -5.80
N ALA A 201 18.22 -16.40 -6.66
CA ALA A 201 17.24 -15.33 -6.86
C ALA A 201 16.54 -14.81 -5.60
N SER A 202 16.57 -15.60 -4.51
CA SER A 202 15.95 -15.29 -3.22
C SER A 202 16.98 -15.31 -2.09
N PRO A 203 17.88 -14.32 -2.04
CA PRO A 203 18.76 -14.17 -0.90
C PRO A 203 17.95 -13.94 0.37
N LYS A 204 18.54 -14.22 1.53
CA LYS A 204 17.92 -13.90 2.82
C LYS A 204 17.79 -12.38 2.97
N PRO A 205 16.59 -11.84 3.28
CA PRO A 205 16.40 -10.42 3.55
C PRO A 205 17.32 -9.89 4.66
N LYS A 206 17.75 -8.64 4.53
CA LYS A 206 18.55 -7.87 5.49
C LYS A 206 17.76 -6.62 5.93
N PRO A 207 16.70 -6.79 6.74
CA PRO A 207 15.76 -5.71 7.05
C PRO A 207 16.35 -4.58 7.91
N CYS A 208 17.51 -4.81 8.54
CA CYS A 208 18.23 -3.78 9.28
C CYS A 208 18.96 -2.78 8.38
N GLY A 209 19.04 -3.02 7.07
CA GLY A 209 19.55 -2.02 6.12
C GLY A 209 18.58 -0.85 5.92
N LEU A 210 17.29 -1.06 6.20
CA LEU A 210 16.28 -0.01 6.22
C LEU A 210 16.33 0.77 7.54
N ASP A 211 16.66 2.07 7.47
CA ASP A 211 16.75 2.95 8.64
C ASP A 211 15.36 3.40 9.15
N VAL A 212 14.63 2.44 9.73
CA VAL A 212 13.31 2.68 10.33
C VAL A 212 13.41 3.66 11.50
N LYS A 213 14.48 3.58 12.30
CA LYS A 213 14.69 4.44 13.46
C LYS A 213 14.72 5.92 13.08
N ARG A 214 15.33 6.26 11.94
CA ARG A 214 15.36 7.63 11.44
C ARG A 214 14.02 8.07 10.86
N ALA A 215 13.28 7.18 10.19
CA ALA A 215 12.01 7.51 9.55
C ALA A 215 10.79 7.44 10.49
N ARG A 216 10.91 6.84 11.68
CA ARG A 216 9.78 6.53 12.56
C ARG A 216 8.88 7.71 12.89
N SER A 217 9.45 8.89 13.15
CA SER A 217 8.67 10.08 13.49
C SER A 217 7.84 10.57 12.32
N SER A 218 8.44 10.65 11.12
CA SER A 218 7.73 11.05 9.90
C SER A 218 6.69 10.00 9.48
N LEU A 219 6.99 8.71 9.63
CA LEU A 219 6.04 7.64 9.33
C LEU A 219 4.84 7.68 10.28
N ALA A 220 5.08 7.86 11.58
CA ALA A 220 4.01 8.01 12.56
C ALA A 220 3.15 9.25 12.30
N GLU A 221 3.73 10.33 11.77
CA GLU A 221 2.98 11.52 11.39
C GLU A 221 2.10 11.28 10.16
N ALA A 222 2.67 10.64 9.14
CA ALA A 222 2.07 10.42 7.83
C ALA A 222 0.96 9.36 7.81
N VAL A 223 0.95 8.38 8.72
CA VAL A 223 -0.16 7.42 8.80
C VAL A 223 -1.48 8.11 9.06
N VAL A 224 -2.53 7.69 8.37
CA VAL A 224 -3.89 8.21 8.57
C VAL A 224 -4.28 8.05 10.03
N LYS A 225 -4.90 9.10 10.59
CA LYS A 225 -5.40 9.04 11.96
C LYS A 225 -6.62 8.12 12.01
N PRO A 226 -6.70 7.19 12.97
CA PRO A 226 -7.90 6.40 13.19
C PRO A 226 -9.11 7.31 13.39
N THR A 227 -10.25 6.92 12.81
CA THR A 227 -11.54 7.58 13.00
C THR A 227 -12.38 6.89 14.07
N THR A 228 -12.03 5.66 14.41
CA THR A 228 -12.64 4.87 15.48
C THR A 228 -11.58 4.11 16.26
N SER A 229 -11.89 3.77 17.51
CA SER A 229 -11.06 2.93 18.36
C SER A 229 -11.91 2.22 19.40
N LEU A 230 -11.57 0.97 19.73
CA LEU A 230 -12.14 0.26 20.87
C LEU A 230 -11.15 0.28 22.04
N THR A 231 -11.51 0.96 23.13
CA THR A 231 -10.64 1.12 24.32
C THR A 231 -10.94 0.09 25.42
N ALA A 232 -12.17 -0.41 25.47
CA ALA A 232 -12.60 -1.46 26.37
C ALA A 232 -13.63 -2.34 25.66
N ILE A 233 -13.72 -3.61 26.05
CA ILE A 233 -14.75 -4.52 25.53
C ILE A 233 -16.12 -3.93 25.92
N PRO A 234 -17.07 -3.78 24.98
CA PRO A 234 -18.41 -3.30 25.32
C PRO A 234 -19.02 -4.22 26.37
N SER A 235 -19.38 -3.67 27.54
CA SER A 235 -20.17 -4.39 28.52
C SER A 235 -21.43 -4.87 27.81
N LYS A 236 -21.75 -6.18 27.88
CA LYS A 236 -23.06 -6.67 27.47
C LYS A 236 -24.09 -5.86 28.24
N THR A 237 -24.74 -4.89 27.60
CA THR A 237 -25.99 -4.35 28.11
C THR A 237 -26.95 -5.54 28.08
N THR A 238 -27.22 -6.10 29.25
CA THR A 238 -28.51 -6.74 29.50
C THR A 238 -29.57 -5.78 28.99
N ASP A 239 -30.42 -6.27 28.09
CA ASP A 239 -31.67 -5.59 27.73
C ASP A 239 -32.24 -4.94 28.98
N SER A 240 -32.38 -3.61 28.95
CA SER A 240 -33.16 -2.91 29.95
C SER A 240 -34.53 -3.56 29.93
N GLY A 241 -34.80 -4.33 31.00
CA GLY A 241 -36.04 -5.03 31.20
C GLY A 241 -37.18 -4.10 30.88
N MET A 242 -38.00 -4.50 29.91
CA MET A 242 -39.35 -4.00 29.82
C MET A 242 -39.98 -4.28 31.19
N ASP A 243 -40.24 -3.21 31.94
CA ASP A 243 -41.10 -3.24 33.13
C ASP A 243 -42.47 -3.74 32.69
N ALA A 244 -42.61 -5.07 32.63
CA ALA A 244 -43.88 -5.74 32.54
C ALA A 244 -44.41 -5.88 33.96
N THR A 245 -44.98 -4.79 34.47
CA THR A 245 -46.04 -4.86 35.48
C THR A 245 -47.17 -5.72 34.91
N GLY A 246 -47.09 -7.02 35.12
CA GLY A 246 -48.10 -8.00 34.74
C GLY A 246 -49.16 -8.13 35.83
N THR A 247 -50.15 -7.24 35.84
CA THR A 247 -51.51 -7.59 36.29
C THR A 247 -52.32 -7.93 35.06
N GLY A 248 -52.70 -9.20 34.93
CA GLY A 248 -53.33 -9.73 33.72
C GLY A 248 -54.75 -9.23 33.48
N THR A 249 -55.21 -9.29 32.23
CA THR A 249 -56.51 -9.88 31.84
C THR A 249 -56.52 -10.15 30.33
N GLU A 250 -57.34 -11.12 29.96
CA GLU A 250 -57.58 -11.73 28.65
C GLU A 250 -57.93 -10.78 27.50
N GLY A 251 -57.66 -11.22 26.27
CA GLY A 251 -58.23 -10.61 25.05
C GLY A 251 -57.58 -11.11 23.77
N ALA A 252 -58.25 -12.03 23.08
CA ALA A 252 -57.87 -12.57 21.79
C ALA A 252 -57.80 -11.50 20.68
N LEU A 253 -56.93 -11.72 19.67
CA LEU A 253 -57.27 -11.77 18.23
C LEU A 253 -55.99 -11.79 17.37
N VAL A 254 -55.87 -12.85 16.56
CA VAL A 254 -55.00 -12.93 15.37
C VAL A 254 -55.66 -12.11 14.25
N PRO A 255 -54.90 -11.43 13.38
CA PRO A 255 -54.86 -11.89 12.00
C PRO A 255 -53.47 -11.81 11.32
N SER A 256 -53.28 -12.78 10.44
CA SER A 256 -52.24 -12.94 9.42
C SER A 256 -52.39 -11.98 8.22
N SER A 257 -51.28 -11.62 7.57
CA SER A 257 -51.10 -11.53 6.09
C SER A 257 -49.64 -11.15 5.76
N THR A 258 -48.84 -12.04 5.14
CA THR A 258 -48.46 -12.11 3.71
C THR A 258 -47.96 -10.81 3.05
N GLY A 259 -46.72 -10.89 2.53
CA GLY A 259 -46.15 -9.95 1.56
C GLY A 259 -44.77 -10.42 1.08
N GLU A 260 -44.74 -11.18 -0.01
CA GLU A 260 -43.54 -11.47 -0.80
C GLU A 260 -42.97 -10.20 -1.45
N GLY A 261 -41.65 -10.15 -1.66
CA GLY A 261 -41.00 -9.07 -2.40
C GLY A 261 -39.51 -9.35 -2.64
N SER A 262 -39.23 -10.13 -3.68
CA SER A 262 -37.91 -10.30 -4.28
C SER A 262 -37.35 -8.96 -4.79
N GLY A 263 -36.07 -8.68 -4.50
CA GLY A 263 -35.37 -7.50 -5.02
C GLY A 263 -33.87 -7.70 -5.04
N GLN A 264 -33.38 -8.26 -6.14
CA GLN A 264 -31.98 -8.36 -6.52
C GLN A 264 -31.46 -6.95 -6.85
N SER A 265 -30.37 -6.49 -6.23
CA SER A 265 -29.64 -5.32 -6.73
C SER A 265 -28.14 -5.60 -6.80
N ASN A 266 -27.64 -5.53 -8.03
CA ASN A 266 -26.23 -5.37 -8.36
C ASN A 266 -25.84 -3.93 -8.02
N GLY A 267 -24.75 -3.74 -7.27
CA GLY A 267 -24.19 -2.42 -6.99
C GLY A 267 -22.67 -2.51 -6.91
N GLY A 268 -22.01 -2.25 -8.03
CA GLY A 268 -20.56 -2.10 -8.09
C GLY A 268 -20.10 -0.89 -7.27
N GLY A 269 -19.32 -1.14 -6.23
CA GLY A 269 -18.64 -0.12 -5.44
C GLY A 269 -17.34 0.31 -6.10
N LYS A 270 -17.19 1.60 -6.34
CA LYS A 270 -15.96 2.25 -6.82
C LYS A 270 -14.88 2.17 -5.72
N ASP A 271 -13.81 1.44 -6.00
CA ASP A 271 -12.58 1.47 -5.20
C ASP A 271 -11.92 2.85 -5.30
N SER A 272 -11.80 3.54 -4.18
CA SER A 272 -11.03 4.77 -4.03
C SER A 272 -9.97 4.57 -2.96
N ASN A 273 -8.89 3.89 -3.35
CA ASN A 273 -7.68 3.74 -2.54
C ASN A 273 -6.65 4.79 -3.02
N GLY A 274 -6.68 5.97 -2.38
CA GLY A 274 -5.67 7.00 -2.58
C GLY A 274 -4.36 6.60 -1.92
N ALA A 275 -3.37 6.18 -2.71
CA ALA A 275 -2.01 5.97 -2.23
C ALA A 275 -1.34 7.32 -1.94
N GLN A 276 -0.67 7.46 -0.79
CA GLN A 276 0.18 8.61 -0.48
C GLN A 276 1.64 8.17 -0.49
N ALA A 277 2.44 8.77 -1.37
CA ALA A 277 3.89 8.60 -1.40
C ALA A 277 4.55 9.68 -0.54
N PHE A 278 5.49 9.30 0.32
CA PHE A 278 6.28 10.25 1.11
C PHE A 278 7.77 10.01 0.88
N ALA A 279 8.49 11.06 0.48
CA ALA A 279 9.93 11.12 0.50
C ALA A 279 10.40 11.62 1.88
N GLY A 280 11.31 10.89 2.53
CA GLY A 280 11.92 11.32 3.79
C GLY A 280 12.83 12.55 3.60
N SER A 281 12.24 13.74 3.57
CA SER A 281 12.99 14.99 3.42
C SER A 281 13.57 15.45 4.76
N LYS A 282 14.87 15.77 4.74
CA LYS A 282 15.50 16.65 5.73
C LYS A 282 14.83 18.02 5.66
N GLY A 283 13.96 18.33 6.63
CA GLY A 283 13.56 19.69 6.99
C GLY A 283 12.93 20.55 5.88
N GLY A 284 11.61 20.73 5.96
CA GLY A 284 10.91 21.77 5.20
C GLY A 284 9.60 21.28 4.61
N LEU A 285 8.50 21.79 5.17
CA LEU A 285 7.13 21.62 4.70
C LEU A 285 7.02 21.98 3.20
N LEU A 286 6.70 21.01 2.34
CA LEU A 286 6.27 21.30 0.98
C LEU A 286 4.97 20.54 0.66
N THR A 287 3.85 21.21 0.90
CA THR A 287 2.51 20.78 0.51
C THR A 287 2.34 21.04 -0.99
N VAL A 288 2.22 19.99 -1.81
CA VAL A 288 1.87 20.15 -3.24
C VAL A 288 0.37 19.95 -3.39
N PHE A 289 -0.36 21.05 -3.58
CA PHE A 289 -1.76 21.05 -4.00
C PHE A 289 -1.84 20.82 -5.51
N THR A 290 -2.50 19.75 -5.95
CA THR A 290 -2.90 19.58 -7.35
C THR A 290 -4.12 20.45 -7.64
N ALA A 291 -3.93 21.53 -8.40
CA ALA A 291 -4.99 22.33 -8.98
C ALA A 291 -5.57 21.62 -10.22
N LEU A 292 -6.89 21.36 -10.19
CA LEU A 292 -7.66 20.83 -11.30
C LEU A 292 -7.88 21.96 -12.33
N VAL A 293 -7.34 21.82 -13.54
CA VAL A 293 -7.56 22.76 -14.65
C VAL A 293 -8.94 22.49 -15.25
N ALA A 294 -9.87 23.44 -15.10
CA ALA A 294 -11.11 23.49 -15.86
C ALA A 294 -10.80 23.94 -17.30
N SER A 295 -11.18 23.11 -18.27
CA SER A 295 -11.01 23.40 -19.70
C SER A 295 -11.84 24.62 -20.13
N ILE A 296 -11.17 25.54 -20.81
CA ILE A 296 -11.73 26.75 -21.42
C ILE A 296 -12.50 26.35 -22.69
N LEU A 297 -13.79 26.67 -22.71
CA LEU A 297 -14.58 26.88 -23.93
C LEU A 297 -14.20 28.24 -24.52
N LEU A 298 -13.77 28.30 -25.78
CA LEU A 298 -14.11 29.46 -26.61
C LEU A 298 -14.12 29.15 -28.13
N GLU A 299 -15.33 29.31 -28.65
CA GLU A 299 -15.87 29.59 -29.97
C GLU A 299 -14.99 29.65 -31.24
N LEU A 300 -15.56 29.02 -32.27
CA LEU A 300 -15.24 29.20 -33.69
C LEU A 300 -16.37 30.02 -34.34
N VAL A 301 -16.16 31.33 -34.54
CA VAL A 301 -16.94 32.16 -35.48
C VAL A 301 -15.99 33.14 -36.16
N MET A 302 -15.51 32.74 -37.34
CA MET A 302 -15.36 33.51 -38.60
C MET A 302 -14.55 32.71 -39.60
#